data_AF-A0A7S3MEX0-F1
#
_entry.id   AF-A0A7S3MEX0-F1
#
_cell.length_a   1.000
_cell.length_b   1.000
_cell.length_c   1.000
_cell.angle_alpha   90.00
_cell.angle_beta   90.00
_cell.angle_gamma   90.00
#
_symmetry.space_group_name_H-M   'P 1'
#
loop_
_entity.id
_entity.type
_entity.pdbx_description
1 polymer ?
#
loop_
_entity_poly.entity_id
_entity_poly.type
_entity_poly.pdbx_seq_one_letter_code
_entity_poly.pdbx_strand_id
1 'polypeptide(L)'
;LKEFYDAQGAPASALLQQKHKQVPEMGAYKGMQSGKGGVIGMLEVIESDFSRLKSETEANENSASTEHDRFMTESASSKKEKHEAEFQLGLDKDQTEFEKSQLEKDLSSVSEELEQANLYYGELKPSCVQVHVSFEQRVHGREEEIEALKEAYKTLDRKSQESA
;
A
#
# COMPACT_ATOMS: atom_id res chain seq x y z
N LEU A 1 109.83 -75.38 0.76
CA LEU A 1 108.97 -74.29 0.23
C LEU A 1 107.76 -73.91 1.11
N LYS A 2 107.41 -74.68 2.17
CA LYS A 2 106.39 -74.25 3.15
C LYS A 2 107.00 -73.71 4.46
N GLU A 3 108.23 -74.11 4.80
CA GLU A 3 108.95 -73.67 6.00
C GLU A 3 109.68 -72.32 5.85
N PHE A 4 109.65 -71.69 4.67
CA PHE A 4 110.35 -70.42 4.44
C PHE A 4 109.49 -69.19 4.77
N TYR A 5 108.17 -69.34 4.93
CA TYR A 5 107.23 -68.23 5.12
C TYR A 5 106.79 -67.98 6.56
N ASP A 6 107.08 -68.89 7.51
CA ASP A 6 106.70 -68.70 8.93
C ASP A 6 107.80 -68.05 9.79
N ALA A 7 109.00 -67.82 9.24
CA ALA A 7 110.17 -67.39 10.01
C ALA A 7 110.64 -65.94 9.76
N GLN A 8 109.83 -65.08 9.15
CA GLN A 8 110.14 -63.65 9.01
C GLN A 8 109.06 -62.76 9.63
N GLY A 9 108.99 -62.82 10.96
CA GLY A 9 108.34 -61.80 11.76
C GLY A 9 109.14 -60.50 11.76
N ALA A 10 108.61 -59.50 11.05
CA ALA A 10 108.75 -58.04 11.25
C ALA A 10 110.18 -57.41 11.10
N PRO A 11 110.29 -56.07 11.02
CA PRO A 11 109.52 -55.09 10.25
C PRO A 11 110.45 -54.08 9.51
N ALA A 12 110.03 -53.48 8.40
CA ALA A 12 110.42 -52.10 8.03
C ALA A 12 109.69 -51.61 6.78
N SER A 13 108.71 -50.74 7.01
CA SER A 13 108.46 -49.50 6.26
C SER A 13 108.80 -49.45 4.77
N ALA A 14 107.78 -49.52 3.91
CA ALA A 14 107.52 -48.53 2.85
C ALA A 14 106.40 -49.01 1.91
N LEU A 15 105.20 -48.41 2.00
CA LEU A 15 104.50 -47.78 0.87
C LEU A 15 103.08 -47.36 1.30
N LEU A 16 102.87 -46.05 1.24
CA LEU A 16 101.59 -45.37 1.44
C LEU A 16 100.54 -45.89 0.44
N GLN A 17 99.37 -46.28 0.95
CA GLN A 17 98.12 -46.07 0.24
C GLN A 17 97.02 -45.68 1.23
N GLN A 18 96.68 -44.39 1.21
CA GLN A 18 95.54 -43.80 1.88
C GLN A 18 94.28 -44.58 1.48
N LYS A 19 93.68 -45.29 2.45
CA LYS A 19 92.39 -45.96 2.29
C LYS A 19 91.32 -44.88 2.11
N HIS A 20 90.96 -44.60 0.86
CA HIS A 20 89.80 -43.81 0.52
C HIS A 20 88.56 -44.61 0.95
N LYS A 21 87.98 -44.26 2.10
CA LYS A 21 86.70 -44.82 2.54
C LYS A 21 85.58 -44.04 1.84
N GLN A 22 85.27 -44.45 0.61
CA GLN A 22 83.97 -44.19 0.01
C GLN A 22 82.94 -44.97 0.82
N VAL A 23 81.98 -44.29 1.45
CA VAL A 23 80.52 -44.52 1.51
C VAL A 23 79.99 -43.61 2.64
N PRO A 24 79.14 -42.60 2.38
CA PRO A 24 78.44 -41.88 3.44
C PRO A 24 77.48 -42.84 4.15
N GLU A 25 77.62 -42.97 5.47
CA GLU A 25 76.72 -43.78 6.29
C GLU A 25 75.31 -43.14 6.29
N MET A 26 74.34 -43.83 5.71
CA MET A 26 72.93 -43.45 5.75
C MET A 26 72.42 -43.70 7.18
N GLY A 27 72.55 -42.71 8.06
CA GLY A 27 71.95 -42.76 9.39
C GLY A 27 70.44 -43.04 9.30
N ALA A 28 69.93 -43.89 10.20
CA ALA A 28 68.52 -44.26 10.24
C ALA A 28 67.63 -43.00 10.28
N TYR A 29 66.76 -42.85 9.29
CA TYR A 29 65.79 -41.75 9.19
C TYR A 29 64.85 -41.79 10.40
N LYS A 30 65.04 -40.90 11.38
CA LYS A 30 64.24 -40.84 12.62
C LYS A 30 62.83 -40.25 12.45
N GLY A 31 62.38 -40.09 11.21
CA GLY A 31 61.16 -39.35 10.88
C GLY A 31 61.36 -37.85 11.05
N MET A 32 60.69 -37.05 10.21
CA MET A 32 60.68 -35.59 10.26
C MET A 32 59.90 -35.08 11.49
N GLN A 33 60.39 -35.39 12.70
CA GLN A 33 59.74 -35.10 13.98
C GLN A 33 59.47 -33.59 14.18
N SER A 34 60.28 -32.72 13.54
CA SER A 34 60.08 -31.27 13.54
C SER A 34 58.82 -30.79 12.81
N GLY A 35 58.17 -31.63 11.98
CA GLY A 35 56.94 -31.29 11.27
C GLY A 35 55.63 -31.53 12.04
N LYS A 36 55.69 -32.24 13.19
CA LYS A 36 54.49 -32.63 13.96
C LYS A 36 53.73 -31.43 14.55
N GLY A 37 54.43 -30.35 14.92
CA GLY A 37 53.78 -29.15 15.46
C GLY A 37 53.05 -28.32 14.40
N GLY A 38 53.53 -28.31 13.16
CA GLY A 38 52.92 -27.53 12.07
C GLY A 38 51.58 -28.10 11.59
N VAL A 39 51.45 -29.43 11.54
CA VAL A 39 50.19 -30.09 11.17
C VAL A 39 49.12 -29.91 12.25
N ILE A 40 49.49 -30.00 13.53
CA ILE A 40 48.56 -29.75 14.64
C ILE A 40 48.12 -28.28 14.65
N GLY A 41 49.04 -27.33 14.50
CA GLY A 41 48.68 -25.91 14.41
C GLY A 41 47.76 -25.59 13.21
N MET A 42 47.96 -26.26 12.07
CA MET A 42 47.05 -26.12 10.93
C MET A 42 45.66 -26.69 11.23
N LEU A 43 45.56 -27.82 11.94
CA LEU A 43 44.29 -28.39 12.37
C LEU A 43 43.56 -27.51 13.40
N GLU A 44 44.29 -26.89 14.33
CA GLU A 44 43.74 -25.94 15.31
C GLU A 44 43.19 -24.67 14.64
N VAL A 45 43.88 -24.14 13.63
CA VAL A 45 43.39 -23.00 12.82
C VAL A 45 42.14 -23.40 12.04
N ILE A 46 42.13 -24.58 11.42
CA ILE A 46 40.97 -25.10 10.69
C ILE A 46 39.76 -25.27 11.63
N GLU A 47 39.97 -25.79 12.85
CA GLU A 47 38.92 -25.93 13.85
C GLU A 47 38.35 -24.57 14.25
N SER A 48 39.21 -23.58 14.54
CA SER A 48 38.81 -22.21 14.85
C SER A 48 38.00 -21.59 13.71
N ASP A 49 38.44 -21.76 12.46
CA ASP A 49 37.74 -21.24 11.28
C ASP A 49 36.36 -21.89 11.11
N PHE A 50 36.23 -23.21 11.30
CA PHE A 50 34.93 -23.87 11.26
C PHE A 50 34.01 -23.45 12.41
N SER A 51 34.55 -23.25 13.61
CA SER A 51 33.78 -22.74 14.75
C SER A 51 33.24 -21.33 14.49
N ARG A 52 34.10 -20.45 13.94
CA ARG A 52 33.71 -19.09 13.57
C ARG A 52 32.69 -19.09 12.43
N LEU A 53 32.96 -19.84 11.37
CA LEU A 53 32.07 -19.98 10.21
C LEU A 53 30.69 -20.48 10.64
N LYS A 54 30.64 -21.51 11.49
CA LYS A 54 29.40 -22.02 12.04
C LYS A 54 28.63 -20.93 12.79
N SER A 55 29.29 -20.25 13.72
CA SER A 55 28.66 -19.21 14.53
C SER A 55 28.13 -18.03 13.68
N GLU A 56 28.92 -17.56 12.71
CA GLU A 56 28.51 -16.52 11.77
C GLU A 56 27.35 -16.97 10.88
N THR A 57 27.37 -18.22 10.41
CA THR A 57 26.32 -18.77 9.55
C THR A 57 25.03 -18.94 10.31
N GLU A 58 25.07 -19.53 11.51
CA GLU A 58 23.89 -19.68 12.38
C GLU A 58 23.28 -18.32 12.75
N ALA A 59 24.11 -17.31 13.05
CA ALA A 59 23.64 -15.96 13.33
C ALA A 59 22.99 -15.31 12.10
N ASN A 60 23.59 -15.45 10.92
CA ASN A 60 23.06 -14.91 9.67
C ASN A 60 21.76 -15.61 9.26
N GLU A 61 21.69 -16.94 9.35
CA GLU A 61 20.49 -17.71 9.03
C GLU A 61 19.33 -17.35 9.96
N ASN A 62 19.59 -17.23 11.26
CA ASN A 62 18.56 -16.85 12.23
C ASN A 62 18.07 -15.41 12.00
N SER A 63 18.98 -14.49 11.70
CA SER A 63 18.63 -13.10 11.37
C SER A 63 17.81 -13.02 10.08
N ALA A 64 18.25 -13.72 9.03
CA ALA A 64 17.56 -13.77 7.75
C ALA A 64 16.17 -14.40 7.87
N SER A 65 16.01 -15.47 8.66
CA SER A 65 14.70 -16.08 8.94
C SER A 65 13.78 -15.09 9.65
N THR A 66 14.29 -14.40 10.68
CA THR A 66 13.50 -13.44 11.45
C THR A 66 13.08 -12.24 10.60
N GLU A 67 13.98 -11.69 9.78
CA GLU A 67 13.68 -10.58 8.87
C GLU A 67 12.69 -10.99 7.79
N HIS A 68 12.83 -12.19 7.23
CA HIS A 68 11.89 -12.73 6.27
C HIS A 68 10.49 -12.87 6.87
N ASP A 69 10.37 -13.49 8.04
CA ASP A 69 9.07 -13.70 8.70
C ASP A 69 8.42 -12.36 9.07
N ARG A 70 9.22 -11.40 9.55
CA ARG A 70 8.75 -10.04 9.80
C ARG A 70 8.27 -9.37 8.51
N PHE A 71 9.07 -9.39 7.46
CA PHE A 71 8.75 -8.78 6.18
C PHE A 71 7.47 -9.38 5.57
N MET A 72 7.32 -10.69 5.61
CA MET A 72 6.14 -11.38 5.08
C MET A 72 4.89 -11.04 5.88
N THR A 73 5.00 -10.97 7.21
CA THR A 73 3.88 -10.59 8.08
C THR A 73 3.47 -9.13 7.88
N GLU A 74 4.44 -8.20 7.88
CA GLU A 74 4.20 -6.78 7.66
C GLU A 74 3.63 -6.52 6.25
N SER A 75 4.19 -7.18 5.24
CA SER A 75 3.72 -7.05 3.85
C SER A 75 2.30 -7.60 3.68
N ALA A 76 1.98 -8.72 4.32
CA ALA A 76 0.63 -9.27 4.28
C ALA A 76 -0.39 -8.34 4.96
N SER A 77 -0.07 -7.80 6.13
CA SER A 77 -0.93 -6.81 6.82
C SER A 77 -1.09 -5.54 5.99
N SER A 78 0.01 -4.97 5.53
CA SER A 78 0.02 -3.75 4.73
C SER A 78 -0.79 -3.91 3.43
N LYS A 79 -0.65 -5.05 2.75
CA LYS A 79 -1.43 -5.34 1.54
C LYS A 79 -2.92 -5.43 1.85
N LYS A 80 -3.29 -6.10 2.94
CA LYS A 80 -4.70 -6.24 3.34
C LYS A 80 -5.31 -4.88 3.70
N GLU A 81 -4.62 -4.10 4.54
CA GLU A 81 -5.08 -2.77 4.96
C GLU A 81 -5.23 -1.82 3.78
N LYS A 82 -4.25 -1.78 2.88
CA LYS A 82 -4.31 -0.91 1.70
C LYS A 82 -5.41 -1.33 0.74
N HIS A 83 -5.62 -2.63 0.54
CA HIS A 83 -6.68 -3.12 -0.32
C HIS A 83 -8.07 -2.81 0.25
N GLU A 84 -8.27 -2.99 1.56
CA GLU A 84 -9.50 -2.60 2.22
C GLU A 84 -9.73 -1.09 2.12
N ALA A 85 -8.71 -0.28 2.37
CA ALA A 85 -8.80 1.17 2.26
C ALA A 85 -9.13 1.64 0.83
N GLU A 86 -8.51 1.04 -0.19
CA GLU A 86 -8.79 1.30 -1.60
C GLU A 86 -10.24 0.95 -1.95
N PHE A 87 -10.70 -0.22 -1.51
CA PHE A 87 -12.06 -0.69 -1.77
C PHE A 87 -13.10 0.23 -1.13
N GLN A 88 -12.94 0.56 0.15
CA GLN A 88 -13.87 1.46 0.85
C GLN A 88 -13.85 2.86 0.26
N LEU A 89 -12.67 3.40 -0.06
CA LEU A 89 -12.57 4.70 -0.72
C LEU A 89 -13.24 4.70 -2.10
N GLY A 90 -13.15 3.59 -2.84
CA GLY A 90 -13.86 3.39 -4.10
C GLY A 90 -15.38 3.43 -3.92
N LEU A 91 -15.91 2.70 -2.94
CA LEU A 91 -17.34 2.71 -2.62
C LEU A 91 -17.83 4.09 -2.17
N ASP A 92 -17.10 4.75 -1.28
CA ASP A 92 -17.45 6.09 -0.79
C ASP A 92 -17.45 7.11 -1.92
N LYS A 93 -16.47 7.01 -2.83
CA LYS A 93 -16.39 7.85 -4.03
C LYS A 93 -17.61 7.63 -4.93
N ASP A 94 -17.92 6.37 -5.26
CA ASP A 94 -19.04 6.04 -6.15
C ASP A 94 -20.39 6.52 -5.55
N GLN A 95 -20.58 6.33 -4.24
CA GLN A 95 -21.75 6.83 -3.52
C GLN A 95 -21.84 8.36 -3.57
N THR A 96 -20.73 9.06 -3.30
CA THR A 96 -20.67 10.52 -3.33
C THR A 96 -20.92 11.07 -4.73
N GLU A 97 -20.36 10.44 -5.77
CA GLU A 97 -20.59 10.83 -7.17
C GLU A 97 -22.04 10.63 -7.59
N PHE A 98 -22.67 9.55 -7.13
CA PHE A 98 -24.09 9.29 -7.35
C PHE A 98 -24.98 10.34 -6.68
N GLU A 99 -24.77 10.60 -5.39
CA GLU A 99 -25.51 11.61 -4.62
C GLU A 99 -25.35 13.00 -5.24
N LYS A 100 -24.13 13.36 -5.64
CA LYS A 100 -23.88 14.62 -6.35
C LYS A 100 -24.69 14.71 -7.64
N SER A 101 -24.70 13.65 -8.45
CA SER A 101 -25.46 13.64 -9.70
C SER A 101 -26.97 13.76 -9.48
N GLN A 102 -27.50 13.16 -8.41
CA GLN A 102 -28.90 13.32 -8.03
C GLN A 102 -29.19 14.75 -7.59
N LEU A 103 -28.39 15.31 -6.70
CA LEU A 103 -28.56 16.68 -6.22
C LEU A 103 -28.46 17.72 -7.34
N GLU A 104 -27.59 17.52 -8.33
CA GLU A 104 -27.50 18.40 -9.50
C GLU A 104 -28.79 18.36 -10.34
N LYS A 105 -29.38 17.17 -10.53
CA LYS A 105 -30.67 17.03 -11.23
C LYS A 105 -31.81 17.67 -10.44
N ASP A 106 -31.89 17.37 -9.15
CA ASP A 106 -32.91 17.91 -8.26
C ASP A 106 -32.83 19.44 -8.20
N LEU A 107 -31.61 20.00 -8.11
CA LEU A 107 -31.40 21.45 -8.14
C LEU A 107 -31.93 22.04 -9.45
N SER A 108 -31.61 21.44 -10.60
CA SER A 108 -32.12 21.91 -11.89
C SER A 108 -33.64 21.90 -11.92
N SER A 109 -34.27 20.77 -11.61
CA SER A 109 -35.73 20.64 -11.63
C SER A 109 -36.43 21.57 -10.64
N VAL A 110 -35.94 21.65 -9.40
CA VAL A 110 -36.51 22.54 -8.37
C VAL A 110 -36.30 24.01 -8.74
N SER A 111 -35.19 24.37 -9.39
CA SER A 111 -34.96 25.74 -9.85
C SER A 111 -35.95 26.15 -10.94
N GLU A 112 -36.25 25.26 -11.88
CA GLU A 112 -37.27 25.46 -12.92
C GLU A 112 -38.66 25.57 -12.30
N GLU A 113 -39.03 24.67 -11.39
CA GLU A 113 -40.31 24.71 -10.67
C GLU A 113 -40.47 26.00 -9.87
N LEU A 114 -39.40 26.46 -9.20
CA LEU A 114 -39.39 27.71 -8.44
C LEU A 114 -39.55 28.93 -9.36
N GLU A 115 -38.93 28.93 -10.53
CA GLU A 115 -39.12 29.99 -11.52
C GLU A 115 -40.59 30.04 -11.98
N GLN A 116 -41.16 28.89 -12.36
CA GLN A 116 -42.57 28.81 -12.78
C GLN A 116 -43.54 29.23 -11.66
N ALA A 117 -43.28 28.82 -10.42
CA ALA A 117 -44.09 29.22 -9.27
C ALA A 117 -44.04 30.74 -9.04
N ASN A 118 -42.87 31.38 -9.23
CA ASN A 118 -42.74 32.83 -9.11
C ASN A 118 -43.44 33.58 -10.25
N LEU A 119 -43.40 33.06 -11.47
CA LEU A 119 -44.16 33.62 -12.60
C LEU A 119 -45.66 33.59 -12.30
N TYR A 120 -46.17 32.43 -11.91
CA TYR A 120 -47.59 32.26 -11.56
C TYR A 120 -48.01 33.13 -10.38
N TYR A 121 -47.15 33.25 -9.35
CA TYR A 121 -47.37 34.16 -8.25
C TYR A 121 -47.48 35.63 -8.71
N GLY A 122 -46.65 36.03 -9.69
CA GLY A 122 -46.71 37.34 -10.32
C GLY A 122 -48.05 37.64 -10.98
N GLU A 123 -48.64 36.65 -11.65
CA GLU A 123 -49.97 36.78 -12.30
C GLU A 123 -51.12 36.86 -11.28
N LEU A 124 -51.05 36.09 -10.20
CA LEU A 124 -52.07 36.10 -9.14
C LEU A 124 -52.02 37.36 -8.28
N LYS A 125 -50.84 37.97 -8.10
CA LYS A 125 -50.62 39.06 -7.15
C LYS A 125 -51.52 40.28 -7.39
N PRO A 126 -51.73 40.78 -8.63
CA PRO A 126 -52.70 41.83 -8.90
C PRO A 126 -54.13 41.43 -8.51
N SER A 127 -54.58 40.24 -8.87
CA SER A 127 -55.96 39.81 -8.63
C SER A 127 -56.27 39.48 -7.17
N CYS A 128 -55.32 38.90 -6.42
CA CYS A 128 -55.56 38.37 -5.09
C CYS A 128 -55.04 39.26 -3.95
N VAL A 129 -53.98 40.05 -4.19
CA VAL A 129 -53.29 40.81 -3.13
C VAL A 129 -53.42 42.32 -3.34
N GLN A 130 -53.40 42.80 -4.59
CA GLN A 130 -53.67 44.21 -4.87
C GLN A 130 -55.18 44.46 -4.91
N VAL A 131 -55.71 44.99 -3.82
CA VAL A 131 -57.10 45.45 -3.78
C VAL A 131 -57.23 46.72 -4.63
N HIS A 132 -57.76 46.60 -5.85
CA HIS A 132 -57.94 47.73 -6.77
C HIS A 132 -59.12 48.65 -6.43
N VAL A 133 -60.06 48.21 -5.58
CA VAL A 133 -61.26 48.96 -5.20
C VAL A 133 -61.54 48.81 -3.71
N SER A 134 -61.86 49.91 -3.03
CA SER A 134 -62.20 49.85 -1.60
C SER A 134 -63.48 49.03 -1.39
N PHE A 135 -63.66 48.48 -0.18
CA PHE A 135 -64.90 47.78 0.17
C PHE A 135 -66.12 48.70 -0.04
N GLU A 136 -66.01 49.95 0.37
CA GLU A 136 -67.06 50.97 0.23
C GLU A 136 -67.43 51.22 -1.24
N GLN A 137 -66.45 51.39 -2.13
CA GLN A 137 -66.71 51.54 -3.57
C GLN A 137 -67.40 50.32 -4.17
N ARG A 138 -67.03 49.11 -3.72
CA ARG A 138 -67.69 47.87 -4.18
C ARG A 138 -69.14 47.76 -3.70
N VAL A 139 -69.42 48.19 -2.48
CA VAL A 139 -70.79 48.20 -1.93
C VAL A 139 -71.64 49.20 -2.71
N HIS A 140 -71.13 50.43 -2.90
CA HIS A 140 -71.84 51.47 -3.65
C HIS A 140 -72.16 51.03 -5.09
N GLY A 141 -71.20 50.51 -5.84
CA GLY A 141 -71.44 50.04 -7.22
C GLY A 141 -72.46 48.90 -7.30
N ARG A 142 -72.52 48.02 -6.29
CA ARG A 142 -73.55 46.97 -6.21
C ARG A 142 -74.93 47.55 -5.91
N GLU A 143 -75.01 48.58 -5.08
CA GLU A 143 -76.27 49.26 -4.77
C GLU A 143 -76.85 49.95 -6.02
N GLU A 144 -76.00 50.65 -6.78
CA GLU A 144 -76.37 51.27 -8.07
C GLU A 144 -76.84 50.21 -9.09
N GLU A 145 -76.13 49.09 -9.20
CA GLU A 145 -76.51 47.98 -10.10
C GLU A 145 -77.86 47.37 -9.68
N ILE A 146 -78.09 47.17 -8.38
CA ILE A 146 -79.37 46.67 -7.85
C ILE A 146 -80.51 47.63 -8.15
N GLU A 147 -80.29 48.93 -8.05
CA GLU A 147 -81.29 49.94 -8.38
C GLU A 147 -81.63 49.92 -9.88
N ALA A 148 -80.62 49.92 -10.74
CA ALA A 148 -80.80 49.82 -12.18
C ALA A 148 -81.55 48.53 -12.59
N LEU A 149 -81.23 47.38 -11.97
CA LEU A 149 -81.94 46.12 -12.19
C LEU A 149 -83.40 46.19 -11.74
N LYS A 150 -83.70 46.85 -10.62
CA LYS A 150 -85.09 47.06 -10.16
C LYS A 150 -85.87 47.94 -11.12
N GLU A 151 -85.26 48.99 -11.67
CA GLU A 151 -85.90 49.85 -12.66
C GLU A 151 -86.17 49.14 -13.99
N ALA A 152 -85.19 48.36 -14.47
CA ALA A 152 -85.35 47.51 -15.65
C ALA A 152 -86.48 46.49 -15.45
N TYR A 153 -86.53 45.84 -14.29
CA TYR A 153 -87.59 44.90 -13.92
C TYR A 153 -88.97 45.56 -13.91
N LYS A 154 -89.12 46.73 -13.26
CA LYS A 154 -90.39 47.50 -13.27
C LYS A 154 -90.84 47.84 -14.70
N THR A 155 -89.89 48.23 -15.56
CA THR A 155 -90.19 48.57 -16.95
C THR A 155 -90.65 47.36 -17.76
N LEU A 156 -89.99 46.21 -17.57
CA LEU A 156 -90.37 44.96 -18.22
C LEU A 156 -91.71 44.43 -17.71
N ASP A 157 -91.95 44.48 -16.40
CA ASP A 157 -93.22 44.09 -15.79
C ASP A 157 -94.38 44.95 -16.29
N ARG A 158 -94.21 46.28 -16.33
CA ARG A 158 -95.18 47.20 -16.93
C ARG A 158 -95.49 46.85 -18.39
N LYS A 159 -94.46 46.60 -19.20
CA LYS A 159 -94.65 46.22 -20.62
C LYS A 159 -95.37 44.87 -20.76
N SER A 160 -95.11 43.91 -19.89
CA SER A 160 -95.79 42.61 -19.89
C SER A 160 -97.29 42.77 -19.62
N GLN A 161 -97.67 43.62 -18.67
CA GLN A 161 -99.06 43.90 -18.31
C GLN A 161 -99.82 44.68 -19.40
N GLU A 162 -99.13 45.50 -20.19
CA GLU A 162 -99.70 46.18 -21.37
C GLU A 162 -99.91 45.24 -22.58
N SER A 163 -99.26 44.07 -22.58
CA SER A 163 -99.33 43.07 -23.67
C SER A 163 -100.24 41.87 -23.40
N ALA A 164 -100.86 41.80 -22.20
CA ALA A 164 -101.83 40.80 -21.79
C ALA A 164 -103.25 41.39 -21.81
#